data_AF-A0A5J5MUQ1-F1
#
_entry.id   AF-A0A5J5MUQ1-F1
#
_cell.length_a   1.000
_cell.length_b   1.000
_cell.length_c   1.000
_cell.angle_alpha   90.00
_cell.angle_beta   90.00
_cell.angle_gamma   90.00
#
_symmetry.space_group_name_H-M   'P 1'
#
loop_
_entity.id
_entity.type
_entity.pdbx_description
1 polymer ?
#
loop_
_entity_poly.entity_id
_entity_poly.type
_entity_poly.pdbx_seq_one_letter_code
_entity_poly.pdbx_strand_id
1 'polypeptide(L)'
;CRDQLGVHPWNEKVVNCLYQNCNAIFRLVCFPWGGGGSTFFAKWGQDIPNSMEVHAIRLAGRESRLDELFASDMHQVVDEIACALLPIIQGENFAFFGHRYLTSVFNFFYCCCCF
;
A
#
# COMPACT_ATOMS: atom_id res chain seq x y z
N CYS A 1 -9.89 -6.24 16.19
CA CYS A 1 -8.98 -5.35 15.47
C CYS A 1 -8.46 -6.07 14.22
N ARG A 2 -9.26 -6.16 13.14
CA ARG A 2 -8.99 -7.03 11.97
C ARG A 2 -8.16 -8.26 12.37
N ASP A 3 -8.66 -8.99 13.38
CA ASP A 3 -7.90 -10.07 14.00
C ASP A 3 -7.84 -11.20 12.97
N GLN A 4 -6.64 -11.40 12.41
CA GLN A 4 -6.11 -12.66 11.88
C GLN A 4 -6.89 -13.45 10.79
N LEU A 5 -8.00 -12.96 10.24
CA LEU A 5 -8.82 -13.74 9.29
C LEU A 5 -8.74 -13.29 7.82
N GLY A 6 -7.78 -12.45 7.42
CA GLY A 6 -7.72 -12.04 6.02
C GLY A 6 -6.46 -11.36 5.51
N VAL A 7 -5.43 -11.17 6.33
CA VAL A 7 -4.12 -10.74 5.81
C VAL A 7 -3.45 -12.00 5.28
N HIS A 8 -3.58 -12.26 3.97
CA HIS A 8 -2.73 -13.27 3.35
C HIS A 8 -1.26 -12.88 3.61
N PRO A 9 -0.35 -13.83 3.90
CA PRO A 9 1.06 -13.52 4.21
C PRO A 9 1.77 -12.73 3.10
N TRP A 10 1.25 -12.77 1.87
CA TRP A 10 1.68 -11.94 0.74
C TRP A 10 1.45 -10.43 0.96
N ASN A 11 0.45 -10.04 1.75
CA ASN A 11 0.11 -8.64 1.98
C ASN A 11 1.12 -7.93 2.88
N GLU A 12 1.66 -8.60 3.91
CA GLU A 12 2.67 -7.99 4.80
C GLU A 12 4.01 -7.75 4.09
N LYS A 13 4.28 -8.53 3.04
CA LYS A 13 5.45 -8.38 2.19
C LYS A 13 5.38 -7.08 1.37
N VAL A 14 4.21 -6.78 0.81
CA VAL A 14 3.99 -5.65 -0.12
C VAL A 14 3.45 -4.40 0.58
N VAL A 15 2.77 -4.54 1.71
CA VAL A 15 2.13 -3.45 2.46
C VAL A 15 2.69 -3.39 3.87
N ASN A 16 3.12 -2.20 4.26
CA ASN A 16 3.65 -1.88 5.58
C ASN A 16 2.68 -0.99 6.35
N CYS A 17 2.09 -1.54 7.41
CA CYS A 17 1.27 -0.81 8.36
C CYS A 17 1.90 -0.96 9.75
N LEU A 18 2.58 0.09 10.23
CA LEU A 18 3.28 0.07 11.51
C LEU A 18 2.35 0.30 12.71
N TYR A 19 1.24 1.01 12.50
CA TYR A 19 0.28 1.39 13.54
C TYR A 19 -1.11 0.98 13.10
N GLN A 20 -1.54 -0.21 13.53
CA GLN A 20 -2.88 -0.71 13.25
C GLN A 20 -3.91 0.12 14.01
N ASN A 21 -5.00 0.48 13.32
CA ASN A 21 -6.08 1.29 13.88
C ASN A 21 -7.45 0.72 13.53
N CYS A 22 -8.07 0.12 14.53
CA CYS A 22 -9.34 -0.61 14.39
C CYS A 22 -10.56 0.32 14.29
N ASN A 23 -10.37 1.60 14.62
CA ASN A 23 -11.39 2.64 14.54
C ASN A 23 -11.24 3.48 13.28
N ALA A 24 -10.25 3.19 12.43
CA ALA A 24 -10.05 3.93 11.21
C ALA A 24 -11.17 3.62 10.20
N ILE A 25 -11.80 4.71 9.75
CA ILE A 25 -12.85 4.76 8.74
C ILE A 25 -12.31 5.13 7.36
N PHE A 26 -10.99 5.36 7.27
CA PHE A 26 -10.31 5.78 6.05
C PHE A 26 -8.90 5.19 5.97
N ARG A 27 -8.51 4.66 4.81
CA ARG A 27 -7.20 4.05 4.55
C ARG A 27 -6.37 4.97 3.66
N LEU A 28 -5.23 5.43 4.15
CA LEU A 28 -4.27 6.20 3.36
C LEU A 28 -3.19 5.25 2.80
N VAL A 29 -3.21 5.02 1.50
CA VAL A 29 -2.23 4.17 0.82
C VAL A 29 -1.10 5.04 0.25
N CYS A 30 0.13 4.83 0.75
CA CYS A 30 1.28 5.66 0.43
C CYS A 30 2.30 4.93 -0.46
N PHE A 31 2.64 5.53 -1.59
CA PHE A 31 3.67 5.04 -2.52
C PHE A 31 5.00 5.78 -2.27
N PRO A 32 6.08 5.07 -1.87
CA PRO A 32 7.41 5.66 -1.77
C PRO A 32 7.91 6.11 -3.14
N TRP A 33 8.83 7.08 -3.14
CA TRP A 33 9.58 7.43 -4.36
C TRP A 33 10.51 6.28 -4.76
N GLY A 34 10.99 6.26 -6.00
CA GLY A 34 11.72 5.13 -6.60
C GLY A 34 13.01 4.67 -5.89
N GLY A 35 13.48 5.40 -4.88
CA GLY A 35 14.60 5.02 -4.00
C GLY A 35 14.28 5.06 -2.49
N GLY A 36 13.02 5.30 -2.11
CA GLY A 36 12.57 5.39 -0.73
C GLY A 36 12.03 4.06 -0.20
N GLY A 37 12.04 3.91 1.12
CA GLY A 37 11.39 2.79 1.80
C GLY A 37 9.96 3.11 2.23
N SER A 38 9.13 2.08 2.38
CA SER A 38 7.76 2.18 2.94
C SER A 38 7.75 2.76 4.36
N THR A 39 8.82 2.55 5.12
CA THR A 39 8.93 2.93 6.54
C THR A 39 8.73 4.43 6.77
N PHE A 40 9.17 5.29 5.84
CA PHE A 40 8.99 6.74 5.95
C PHE A 40 7.52 7.12 6.08
N PHE A 41 6.67 6.57 5.22
CA PHE A 41 5.24 6.83 5.25
C PHE A 41 4.54 6.06 6.35
N ALA A 42 4.94 4.81 6.62
CA ALA A 42 4.29 4.02 7.66
C ALA A 42 4.41 4.67 9.06
N LYS A 43 5.46 5.48 9.30
CA LYS A 43 5.62 6.28 10.53
C LYS A 43 4.53 7.33 10.73
N TRP A 44 3.91 7.82 9.65
CA TRP A 44 2.83 8.80 9.75
C TRP A 44 1.63 8.27 10.54
N GLY A 45 1.47 6.95 10.68
CA GLY A 45 0.44 6.35 11.53
C GLY A 45 0.40 6.87 12.98
N GLN A 46 1.49 7.46 13.48
CA GLN A 46 1.52 8.10 14.81
C GLN A 46 0.91 9.50 14.83
N ASP A 47 0.99 10.23 13.72
CA ASP A 47 0.69 11.67 13.64
C ASP A 47 -0.61 11.99 12.88
N ILE A 48 -1.18 10.99 12.19
CA ILE A 48 -2.46 11.14 11.47
C ILE A 48 -3.66 11.07 12.42
N PRO A 49 -4.82 11.62 12.03
CA PRO A 49 -6.05 11.50 12.81
C PRO A 49 -6.41 10.03 13.12
N ASN A 50 -6.96 9.78 14.32
CA ASN A 50 -7.43 8.45 14.75
C ASN A 50 -8.55 7.86 13.87
N SER A 51 -9.11 8.61 12.94
CA SER A 51 -10.05 8.12 11.93
C SER A 51 -9.36 7.51 10.70
N MET A 52 -8.04 7.58 10.61
CA MET A 52 -7.24 7.13 9.48
C MET A 52 -6.27 6.01 9.87
N GLU A 53 -5.86 5.21 8.88
CA GLU A 53 -4.82 4.19 8.98
C GLU A 53 -3.89 4.27 7.77
N VAL A 54 -2.58 4.18 7.98
CA VAL A 54 -1.58 4.31 6.91
C VAL A 54 -1.09 2.95 6.45
N HIS A 55 -1.13 2.73 5.13
CA HIS A 55 -0.61 1.56 4.45
C HIS A 55 0.46 2.01 3.45
N ALA A 56 1.74 1.81 3.78
CA ALA A 56 2.83 2.19 2.89
C ALA A 56 3.27 1.00 2.02
N ILE A 57 3.44 1.23 0.71
CA ILE A 57 3.82 0.19 -0.24
C ILE A 57 5.31 -0.10 -0.17
N ARG A 58 5.66 -1.39 -0.15
CA ARG A 58 7.02 -1.92 -0.23
C ARG A 58 7.26 -2.58 -1.58
N LEU A 59 8.12 -1.93 -2.37
CA LEU A 59 8.51 -2.40 -3.70
C LEU A 59 9.54 -3.54 -3.62
N ALA A 60 9.53 -4.43 -4.60
CA ALA A 60 10.58 -5.45 -4.77
C ALA A 60 11.96 -4.79 -4.93
N GLY A 61 13.02 -5.44 -4.42
CA GLY A 61 14.38 -4.91 -4.41
C GLY A 61 14.61 -3.79 -3.37
N ARG A 62 13.69 -3.59 -2.42
CA ARG A 62 13.74 -2.54 -1.38
C ARG A 62 13.40 -3.07 0.00
N GLU A 63 14.01 -2.48 1.04
CA GLU A 63 13.77 -2.81 2.45
C GLU A 63 13.86 -4.33 2.74
N SER A 64 12.83 -4.94 3.31
CA SER A 64 12.77 -6.38 3.58
C SER A 64 12.67 -7.24 2.32
N ARG A 65 12.61 -6.63 1.13
CA ARG A 65 12.58 -7.27 -0.19
C ARG A 65 13.85 -7.04 -1.00
N LEU A 66 14.98 -6.68 -0.35
CA LEU A 66 16.26 -6.38 -1.03
C LEU A 66 16.79 -7.53 -1.89
N ASP A 67 16.53 -8.78 -1.50
CA ASP A 67 16.99 -9.97 -2.24
C ASP A 67 16.12 -10.28 -3.48
N GLU A 68 15.01 -9.56 -3.67
CA GLU A 68 14.15 -9.71 -4.83
C GLU A 68 14.63 -8.82 -5.98
N LEU A 69 14.53 -9.34 -7.21
CA LEU A 69 14.79 -8.54 -8.39
C LEU A 69 13.79 -7.38 -8.48
N PHE A 70 14.28 -6.24 -8.94
CA PHE A 70 13.39 -5.16 -9.36
C PHE A 70 12.46 -5.67 -10.46
N ALA A 71 11.19 -5.31 -10.37
CA ALA A 71 10.23 -5.63 -11.43
C ALA A 71 10.72 -5.02 -12.76
N SER A 72 10.70 -5.83 -13.81
CA SER A 72 11.09 -5.42 -15.16
C SER A 72 9.95 -4.73 -15.91
N ASP A 73 8.73 -4.83 -15.40
CA ASP A 73 7.51 -4.27 -15.98
C ASP A 73 6.67 -3.57 -14.91
N MET A 74 6.18 -2.38 -15.23
CA MET A 74 5.29 -1.61 -14.36
C MET A 74 3.94 -2.30 -14.16
N HIS A 75 3.44 -3.06 -15.14
CA HIS A 75 2.19 -3.81 -14.97
C HIS A 75 2.28 -4.85 -13.86
N GLN A 76 3.42 -5.55 -13.76
CA GLN A 76 3.66 -6.52 -12.70
C GLN A 76 3.69 -5.87 -11.31
N VAL A 77 4.27 -4.67 -11.22
CA VAL A 77 4.27 -3.87 -9.97
C VAL A 77 2.85 -3.51 -9.58
N VAL A 78 2.05 -3.04 -10.55
CA VAL A 78 0.66 -2.64 -10.32
C VAL A 78 -0.17 -3.83 -9.87
N ASP A 79 -0.08 -4.97 -10.57
CA ASP A 79 -0.83 -6.18 -10.26
C ASP A 79 -0.50 -6.74 -8.87
N GLU A 80 0.80 -6.81 -8.52
CA GLU A 80 1.23 -7.29 -7.20
C GLU A 80 0.66 -6.42 -6.07
N ILE A 81 0.79 -5.10 -6.20
CA ILE A 81 0.27 -4.16 -5.20
C ILE A 81 -1.25 -4.18 -5.17
N ALA A 82 -1.92 -4.26 -6.32
CA ALA A 82 -3.37 -4.32 -6.42
C ALA A 82 -3.93 -5.55 -5.70
N CYS A 83 -3.32 -6.72 -5.93
CA CYS A 83 -3.68 -7.96 -5.26
C CYS A 83 -3.48 -7.86 -3.74
N ALA A 84 -2.40 -7.22 -3.29
CA ALA A 84 -2.12 -7.03 -1.88
C ALA A 84 -3.04 -6.00 -1.20
N LEU A 85 -3.44 -4.95 -1.93
CA LEU A 85 -4.29 -3.87 -1.42
C LEU A 85 -5.78 -4.23 -1.44
N LEU A 86 -6.23 -5.05 -2.38
CA LEU A 86 -7.67 -5.33 -2.55
C LEU A 86 -8.33 -5.78 -1.23
N PRO A 87 -7.79 -6.73 -0.45
CA PRO A 87 -8.38 -7.12 0.82
C PRO A 87 -8.35 -6.02 1.89
N ILE A 88 -7.53 -4.98 1.70
CA ILE A 88 -7.36 -3.88 2.66
C ILE A 88 -8.39 -2.78 2.42
N ILE A 89 -8.63 -2.46 1.15
CA ILE A 89 -9.42 -1.29 0.72
C ILE A 89 -10.83 -1.66 0.23
N GLN A 90 -11.12 -2.93 -0.03
CA GLN A 90 -12.43 -3.36 -0.51
C GLN A 90 -13.52 -3.04 0.52
N GLY A 91 -14.50 -2.22 0.12
CA GLY A 91 -15.60 -1.79 0.99
C GLY A 91 -15.24 -0.68 1.99
N GLU A 92 -14.03 -0.11 1.89
CA GLU A 92 -13.52 0.92 2.79
C GLU A 92 -13.30 2.24 2.03
N ASN A 93 -13.32 3.37 2.73
CA ASN A 93 -12.89 4.63 2.12
C ASN A 93 -11.37 4.67 2.06
N PHE A 94 -10.80 5.06 0.91
CA PHE A 94 -9.35 5.14 0.76
C PHE A 94 -8.90 6.29 -0.12
N ALA A 95 -7.63 6.68 0.03
CA ALA A 95 -6.94 7.57 -0.89
C ALA A 95 -5.51 7.11 -1.14
N PHE A 96 -4.98 7.50 -2.29
CA PHE A 96 -3.60 7.28 -2.66
C PHE A 96 -2.76 8.54 -2.46
N PHE A 97 -1.58 8.38 -1.88
CA PHE A 97 -0.57 9.43 -1.71
C PHE A 97 0.77 8.96 -2.27
N GLY A 98 1.46 9.79 -3.05
CA GLY A 98 2.76 9.41 -3.60
C GLY A 98 3.25 10.32 -4.72
N HIS A 99 4.50 10.09 -5.15
CA HIS A 99 5.10 10.86 -6.24
C HIS A 99 4.57 10.41 -7.61
N ARG A 100 4.42 11.38 -8.54
CA ARG A 100 3.58 11.30 -9.76
C ARG A 100 3.71 10.05 -10.64
N TYR A 101 4.86 9.38 -10.67
CA TYR A 101 5.08 8.24 -11.56
C TYR A 101 4.37 6.96 -11.11
N LEU A 102 4.33 6.68 -9.81
CA LEU A 102 3.65 5.49 -9.29
C LEU A 102 2.15 5.77 -9.12
N THR A 103 1.78 6.90 -8.53
CA THR A 103 0.36 7.23 -8.27
C THR A 103 -0.45 7.40 -9.57
N SER A 104 0.13 7.96 -10.64
CA SER A 104 -0.60 8.16 -11.91
C SER A 104 -0.93 6.85 -12.63
N VAL A 105 -0.06 5.83 -12.53
CA VAL A 105 -0.29 4.53 -13.18
C VAL A 105 -1.42 3.80 -12.47
N PHE A 106 -1.45 3.84 -11.13
CA PHE A 106 -2.56 3.25 -10.35
C PHE A 106 -3.90 3.91 -10.61
N ASN A 107 -3.94 5.25 -10.74
CA ASN A 107 -5.19 5.96 -11.00
C ASN A 107 -5.80 5.59 -12.37
N PHE A 108 -4.95 5.34 -13.38
CA PHE A 108 -5.39 4.90 -14.70
C PHE A 108 -5.93 3.46 -14.67
N PHE A 109 -5.22 2.54 -13.99
CA PHE A 109 -5.61 1.13 -13.94
C PHE A 109 -6.89 0.89 -13.13
N TYR A 110 -7.06 1.54 -11.98
CA TYR A 110 -8.26 1.37 -11.17
C TYR A 110 -9.49 2.08 -11.75
N CYS A 111 -9.32 3.12 -12.58
CA CYS A 111 -10.43 3.69 -13.35
C CYS A 111 -11.02 2.66 -14.34
N CYS A 112 -10.21 1.74 -14.87
CA CYS A 112 -10.68 0.67 -15.75
C CYS A 112 -11.39 -0.50 -15.03
N CYS A 113 -11.14 -0.72 -13.73
CA CYS A 113 -11.81 -1.79 -12.96
C CYS A 113 -13.06 -1.33 -12.20
N CYS A 114 -13.45 -0.07 -12.34
CA CYS A 114 -14.65 0.51 -11.72
C CYS A 114 -15.76 0.88 -12.72
N PHE A 115 -15.79 0.27 -13.91
CA PHE A 115 -16.92 0.32 -14.84
C PHE A 115 -17.52 -1.06 -15.09
#